data_AF-A0A8T8SP08-F1
#
_entry.id   AF-A0A8T8SP08-F1
#
_cell.length_a   1.000
_cell.length_b   1.000
_cell.length_c   1.000
_cell.angle_alpha   90.00
_cell.angle_beta   90.00
_cell.angle_gamma   90.00
#
_symmetry.space_group_name_H-M   'P 1'
#
loop_
_entity.id
_entity.type
_entity.pdbx_description
1 polymer ?
#
loop_
_entity_poly.entity_id
_entity_poly.type
_entity_poly.pdbx_seq_one_letter_code
_entity_poly.pdbx_strand_id
1 'polypeptide(L)'
;MGNSSSSRLAGIEDLVSEIGSDVQYERSMGSSRFLKAIRARHRCGPLVVKTFVKPDTGVHLRQLVRRLRVEREALAKVANVLTYQTVIETESAGYLIRQWLASNLYDRIR
;
A
#
# COMPACT_ATOMS: atom_id res chain seq x y z
N MET A 1 -25.11 19.73 10.24
CA MET A 1 -24.45 18.60 10.93
C MET A 1 -23.10 18.40 10.25
N GLY A 2 -22.02 18.83 10.90
CA GLY A 2 -20.70 19.07 10.28
C GLY A 2 -19.89 17.79 10.01
N ASN A 3 -19.25 17.77 8.85
CA ASN A 3 -18.40 16.72 8.31
C ASN A 3 -17.24 16.32 9.24
N SER A 4 -17.23 15.05 9.69
CA SER A 4 -16.12 14.41 10.41
C SER A 4 -15.20 13.57 9.49
N SER A 5 -15.33 13.72 8.17
CA SER A 5 -14.61 12.96 7.14
C SER A 5 -13.28 13.58 6.69
N SER A 6 -13.06 14.88 6.97
CA SER A 6 -11.92 15.64 6.42
C SER A 6 -10.58 15.31 7.09
N SER A 7 -10.57 15.08 8.40
CA SER A 7 -9.33 14.82 9.16
C SER A 7 -8.67 13.48 8.85
N ARG A 8 -9.46 12.48 8.40
CA ARG A 8 -8.94 11.15 8.05
C ARG A 8 -8.31 11.08 6.67
N LEU A 9 -8.72 11.97 5.75
CA LEU A 9 -8.16 12.09 4.41
C LEU A 9 -6.80 12.78 4.46
N ALA A 10 -6.69 13.88 5.22
CA ALA A 10 -5.44 14.61 5.43
C ALA A 10 -4.30 13.67 5.86
N GLY A 11 -4.53 12.86 6.89
CA GLY A 11 -3.48 11.93 7.36
C GLY A 11 -3.10 10.83 6.37
N ILE A 12 -3.94 10.49 5.37
CA ILE A 12 -3.56 9.51 4.34
C ILE A 12 -2.73 10.18 3.25
N GLU A 13 -3.09 11.40 2.85
CA GLU A 13 -2.32 12.17 1.87
C GLU A 13 -0.92 12.49 2.39
N ASP A 14 -0.81 12.84 3.68
CA ASP A 14 0.48 13.03 4.36
C ASP A 14 1.31 11.74 4.32
N LEU A 15 0.71 10.59 4.64
CA LEU A 15 1.39 9.29 4.58
C LEU A 15 1.79 8.89 3.16
N VAL A 16 1.09 9.34 2.13
CA VAL A 16 1.46 9.08 0.73
C VAL A 16 2.67 9.89 0.32
N SER A 17 2.82 11.11 0.85
CA SER A 17 4.00 11.94 0.60
C SER A 17 5.31 11.29 1.06
N GLU A 18 5.26 10.45 2.12
CA GLU A 18 6.42 9.68 2.61
C GLU A 18 6.93 8.62 1.62
N ILE A 19 6.09 8.17 0.68
CA ILE A 19 6.41 7.10 -0.26
C ILE A 19 7.27 7.62 -1.44
N GLY A 20 7.09 8.90 -1.78
CA GLY A 20 7.82 9.57 -2.86
C GLY A 20 6.94 10.53 -3.66
N SER A 21 7.57 11.56 -4.24
CA SER A 21 6.90 12.66 -4.95
C SER A 21 6.13 12.25 -6.21
N ASP A 22 6.45 11.08 -6.77
CA ASP A 22 5.81 10.57 -8.00
C ASP A 22 4.52 9.78 -7.73
N VAL A 23 4.17 9.56 -6.46
CA VAL A 23 2.95 8.84 -6.06
C VAL A 23 1.93 9.85 -5.55
N GLN A 24 0.77 9.90 -6.20
CA GLN A 24 -0.33 10.79 -5.84
C GLN A 24 -1.53 9.97 -5.39
N TYR A 25 -2.16 10.35 -4.28
CA TYR A 25 -3.39 9.72 -3.84
C TYR A 25 -4.51 9.90 -4.90
N GLU A 26 -5.26 8.84 -5.18
CA GLU A 26 -6.42 8.88 -6.10
C GLU A 26 -7.73 8.64 -5.36
N ARG A 27 -7.84 7.49 -4.67
CA ARG A 27 -9.03 7.14 -3.89
C ARG A 27 -8.76 6.03 -2.88
N SER A 28 -9.57 5.97 -1.83
CA SER A 28 -9.61 4.83 -0.92
C SER A 28 -10.16 3.59 -1.62
N MET A 29 -9.57 2.43 -1.34
CA MET A 29 -10.05 1.11 -1.79
C MET A 29 -10.65 0.30 -0.64
N GLY A 30 -10.70 0.86 0.55
CA GLY A 30 -11.22 0.24 1.76
C GLY A 30 -10.17 0.09 2.86
N SER A 31 -10.67 -0.18 4.05
CA SER A 31 -9.86 -0.45 5.23
C SER A 31 -10.17 -1.83 5.78
N SER A 32 -9.12 -2.54 6.18
CA SER A 32 -9.20 -3.75 7.00
C SER A 32 -8.87 -3.41 8.46
N ARG A 33 -8.82 -4.43 9.32
CA ARG A 33 -8.41 -4.28 10.74
C ARG A 33 -7.04 -3.63 10.92
N PHE A 34 -6.10 -3.89 10.00
CA PHE A 34 -4.70 -3.45 10.14
C PHE A 34 -4.24 -2.59 8.98
N LEU A 35 -4.66 -2.93 7.76
CA LEU A 35 -4.21 -2.25 6.55
C LEU A 35 -5.29 -1.34 5.99
N LYS A 36 -4.92 -0.11 5.67
CA LYS A 36 -5.68 0.78 4.80
C LYS A 36 -5.18 0.60 3.37
N ALA A 37 -6.08 0.39 2.42
CA ALA A 37 -5.73 0.24 1.01
C ALA A 37 -6.20 1.48 0.24
N ILE A 38 -5.31 2.04 -0.55
CA ILE A 38 -5.60 3.15 -1.45
C ILE A 38 -5.17 2.80 -2.87
N ARG A 39 -5.83 3.43 -3.82
CA ARG A 39 -5.38 3.54 -5.19
C ARG A 39 -4.62 4.86 -5.32
N ALA A 40 -3.46 4.80 -5.97
CA ALA A 40 -2.61 5.94 -6.22
C ALA A 40 -2.27 6.04 -7.71
N ARG A 41 -2.08 7.25 -8.20
CA ARG A 41 -1.55 7.54 -9.53
C ARG A 41 -0.03 7.61 -9.45
N HIS A 42 0.63 7.02 -10.45
CA HIS A 42 2.07 7.09 -10.63
C HIS A 42 2.38 7.18 -12.12
N ARG A 43 3.56 7.71 -12.47
CA ARG A 43 3.96 7.94 -13.88
C ARG A 43 3.97 6.64 -14.70
N CYS A 44 4.31 5.52 -14.07
CA CYS A 44 4.32 4.20 -14.71
C CYS A 44 2.97 3.45 -14.66
N GLY A 45 1.88 4.12 -14.29
CA GLY A 45 0.54 3.53 -14.20
C GLY A 45 -0.03 3.52 -12.77
N PRO A 46 -1.30 3.09 -12.60
CA PRO A 46 -1.97 3.11 -11.31
C PRO A 46 -1.41 2.06 -10.36
N LEU A 47 -1.31 2.42 -9.09
CA LEU A 47 -0.77 1.60 -8.00
C LEU A 47 -1.83 1.34 -6.93
N VAL A 48 -1.61 0.25 -6.20
CA VAL A 48 -2.23 -0.01 -4.90
C VAL A 48 -1.17 0.17 -3.84
N VAL A 49 -1.45 1.03 -2.87
CA VAL A 49 -0.65 1.16 -1.65
C VAL A 49 -1.47 0.59 -0.50
N LYS A 50 -0.91 -0.41 0.19
CA LYS A 50 -1.44 -0.86 1.47
C LYS A 50 -0.56 -0.29 2.58
N THR A 51 -1.18 0.48 3.46
CA THR A 51 -0.51 1.17 4.55
C THR A 51 -0.89 0.54 5.88
N PHE A 52 0.12 0.19 6.67
CA PHE A 52 0.01 -0.14 8.08
C PHE A 52 0.53 1.07 8.87
N VAL A 53 -0.31 1.69 9.69
CA VAL A 53 0.13 2.77 10.58
C VAL A 53 0.60 2.13 11.87
N LYS A 54 1.83 2.43 12.29
CA LYS A 54 2.39 1.90 13.54
C LYS A 54 1.65 2.54 14.71
N PRO A 55 1.17 1.76 15.70
CA PRO A 55 0.49 2.30 16.87
C PRO A 55 1.48 3.01 17.82
N ASP A 56 2.76 2.64 17.76
CA ASP A 56 3.86 3.16 18.57
C ASP A 56 5.18 3.07 17.78
N THR A 57 6.10 3.97 18.10
CA THR A 57 7.48 4.06 17.59
C THR A 57 8.35 2.83 17.88
N GLY A 58 8.05 2.07 18.94
CA GLY A 58 8.73 0.81 19.29
C GLY A 58 8.34 -0.37 18.39
N VAL A 59 7.31 -0.23 17.53
CA VAL A 59 6.93 -1.27 16.59
C VAL A 59 7.85 -1.26 15.38
N HIS A 60 8.72 -2.28 15.30
CA HIS A 60 9.62 -2.48 14.18
C HIS A 60 9.13 -3.60 13.25
N LEU A 61 9.02 -3.29 11.96
CA LEU A 61 8.59 -4.22 10.91
C LEU A 61 9.78 -4.85 10.17
N ARG A 62 11.02 -4.56 10.58
CA ARG A 62 12.25 -4.95 9.87
C ARG A 62 12.31 -6.44 9.50
N GLN A 63 11.91 -7.32 10.42
CA GLN A 63 11.88 -8.76 10.14
C GLN A 63 10.84 -9.12 9.07
N LEU A 64 9.66 -8.52 9.13
CA LEU A 64 8.60 -8.71 8.15
C LEU A 64 9.01 -8.16 6.78
N VAL A 65 9.59 -6.95 6.74
CA VAL A 65 10.12 -6.34 5.51
C VAL A 65 11.19 -7.23 4.87
N ARG A 66 12.14 -7.75 5.67
CA ARG A 66 13.17 -8.67 5.18
C ARG A 66 12.55 -9.93 4.58
N ARG A 67 11.59 -10.54 5.29
CA ARG A 67 10.89 -11.73 4.81
C ARG A 67 10.15 -11.48 3.50
N LEU A 68 9.39 -10.40 3.41
CA LEU A 68 8.65 -10.02 2.19
C LEU A 68 9.57 -9.75 1.00
N ARG A 69 10.77 -9.19 1.24
CA ARG A 69 11.78 -9.00 0.19
C ARG A 69 12.31 -10.34 -0.34
N VAL A 70 12.61 -11.28 0.55
CA VAL A 70 13.04 -12.64 0.16
C VAL A 70 11.95 -13.35 -0.63
N GLU A 71 10.69 -13.28 -0.17
CA GLU A 71 9.55 -13.87 -0.87
C GLU A 71 9.35 -13.24 -2.26
N ARG A 72 9.49 -11.91 -2.39
CA ARG A 72 9.46 -11.21 -3.69
C ARG A 72 10.57 -11.71 -4.62
N GLU A 73 11.81 -11.79 -4.13
CA GLU A 73 12.95 -12.22 -4.93
C GLU A 73 12.80 -13.67 -5.42
N ALA A 74 12.31 -14.56 -4.55
CA ALA A 74 12.02 -15.94 -4.91
C ALA A 74 10.96 -16.05 -6.03
N LEU A 75 9.99 -15.15 -6.04
CA LEU A 75 8.90 -15.11 -7.03
C LEU A 75 9.22 -14.29 -8.28
N ALA A 76 10.38 -13.62 -8.35
CA ALA A 76 10.70 -12.67 -9.42
C ALA A 76 10.74 -13.29 -10.84
N LYS A 77 11.02 -14.60 -10.93
CA LYS A 77 11.09 -15.35 -12.21
C LYS A 77 9.82 -16.15 -12.52
N VAL A 78 8.81 -16.09 -11.66
CA VAL A 78 7.56 -16.84 -11.85
C VAL A 78 6.59 -15.98 -12.65
N ALA A 79 6.44 -16.30 -13.93
CA ALA A 79 5.43 -15.66 -14.76
C ALA A 79 4.02 -15.85 -14.16
N ASN A 80 3.15 -14.86 -14.34
CA ASN A 80 1.75 -14.84 -13.87
C ASN A 80 1.54 -14.62 -12.35
N VAL A 81 2.60 -14.46 -11.55
CA VAL A 81 2.46 -14.08 -10.14
C VAL A 81 2.66 -12.58 -9.98
N LEU A 82 1.66 -11.88 -9.43
CA LEU A 82 1.78 -10.47 -9.12
C LEU A 82 2.24 -10.27 -7.67
N THR A 83 3.54 -10.05 -7.49
CA THR A 83 4.14 -9.73 -6.18
C THR A 83 3.97 -8.27 -5.81
N TYR A 84 4.30 -7.92 -4.56
CA TYR A 84 4.61 -6.54 -4.21
C TYR A 84 5.95 -6.13 -4.85
N GLN A 85 5.97 -4.97 -5.50
CA GLN A 85 7.18 -4.43 -6.13
C GLN A 85 8.06 -3.72 -5.10
N THR A 86 7.44 -3.01 -4.15
CA THR A 86 8.18 -2.23 -3.15
C THR A 86 7.59 -2.42 -1.77
N VAL A 87 8.47 -2.60 -0.79
CA VAL A 87 8.15 -2.68 0.63
C VAL A 87 9.01 -1.67 1.37
N ILE A 88 8.35 -0.68 1.97
CA ILE A 88 8.98 0.46 2.67
C ILE A 88 8.53 0.41 4.12
N GLU A 89 9.46 0.67 5.03
CA GLU A 89 9.17 0.95 6.43
C GLU A 89 9.70 2.35 6.73
N THR A 90 8.83 3.20 7.27
CA THR A 90 9.16 4.51 7.82
C THR A 90 9.04 4.45 9.34
N GLU A 91 9.29 5.57 10.01
CA GLU A 91 9.12 5.67 11.47
C GLU A 91 7.64 5.53 11.87
N SER A 92 6.74 6.09 11.08
CA SER A 92 5.29 6.16 11.34
C SER A 92 4.51 4.98 10.78
N ALA A 93 4.98 4.35 9.69
CA ALA A 93 4.19 3.40 8.93
C ALA A 93 5.00 2.34 8.16
N GLY A 94 4.29 1.32 7.69
CA GLY A 94 4.78 0.34 6.73
C GLY A 94 3.93 0.37 5.47
N TYR A 95 4.57 0.33 4.30
CA TYR A 95 3.92 0.44 3.00
C TYR A 95 4.23 -0.76 2.12
N LEU A 96 3.18 -1.36 1.56
CA LEU A 96 3.26 -2.37 0.51
C LEU A 96 2.70 -1.80 -0.77
N ILE A 97 3.54 -1.75 -1.81
CA ILE A 97 3.21 -1.07 -3.06
C ILE A 97 3.21 -2.10 -4.18
N ARG A 98 2.14 -2.09 -4.97
CA ARG A 98 2.07 -2.87 -6.19
C ARG A 98 1.27 -2.22 -7.31
N GLN A 99 1.36 -2.77 -8.51
CA GLN A 99 0.48 -2.39 -9.61
C GLN A 99 -1.01 -2.63 -9.26
N TRP A 100 -1.88 -1.70 -9.67
CA TRP A 100 -3.33 -1.86 -9.57
C TRP A 100 -3.86 -2.78 -10.66
N LEU A 101 -4.80 -3.65 -10.28
CA LEU A 101 -5.56 -4.50 -11.20
C LEU A 101 -7.05 -4.15 -11.10
N ALA A 102 -7.73 -4.06 -12.24
CA ALA A 102 -9.13 -3.64 -12.31
C ALA A 102 -10.13 -4.67 -11.78
N SER A 103 -9.81 -5.95 -11.92
CA SER A 103 -10.66 -7.06 -11.53
C SER A 103 -9.88 -8.05 -10.67
N ASN A 104 -10.57 -8.64 -9.70
CA ASN A 104 -10.08 -9.80 -8.96
C ASN A 104 -10.46 -11.09 -9.71
N LEU A 105 -9.98 -12.25 -9.24
CA LEU A 105 -10.26 -13.53 -9.90
C LEU A 105 -11.75 -13.86 -9.94
N TYR A 106 -12.50 -13.59 -8.86
CA TYR A 106 -13.93 -13.85 -8.77
C TYR A 106 -14.73 -13.01 -9.76
N ASP A 107 -14.33 -11.76 -10.00
CA ASP A 107 -14.98 -10.90 -10.98
C ASP A 107 -14.86 -11.46 -12.41
N ARG A 108 -13.82 -12.25 -12.69
CA ARG A 108 -13.52 -12.77 -14.03
C ARG A 108 -14.07 -14.15 -14.34
N ILE A 109 -14.32 -14.98 -13.32
CA ILE A 109 -14.79 -16.37 -13.50
C ILE A 109 -16.32 -16.46 -13.57
N ARG A 110 -16.99 -15.33 -13.75
CA ARG A 110 -18.44 -15.26 -13.91
C ARG A 110 -18.85 -15.53 -15.34
#